data_AF-A0A7L0ISJ0-F1
#
_entry.id   AF-A0A7L0ISJ0-F1
#
_cell.length_a   1.000
_cell.length_b   1.000
_cell.length_c   1.000
_cell.angle_alpha   90.00
_cell.angle_beta   90.00
_cell.angle_gamma   90.00
#
_symmetry.space_group_name_H-M   'P 1'
#
loop_
_entity.id
_entity.type
_entity.pdbx_description
1 polymer ?
#
loop_
_entity_poly.entity_id
_entity_poly.type
_entity_poly.pdbx_seq_one_letter_code
_entity_poly.pdbx_strand_id
1 'polypeptide(L)'
;QVTCSLRGCCWSPQSDTNVPWCFFSSKHGYRVEGSKKSTKAGFEATLKRLPSPSLFGNDIHTVLLTGEYQTPNRFRFKITDPETQRFEVPHEHVKAFTGSAASNLNYKVTL
;
A
#
# COMPACT_ATOMS: atom_id res chain seq x y z
N GLN A 1 20.01 0.93 19.16
CA GLN A 1 19.28 2.15 19.54
C GLN A 1 19.45 3.31 18.56
N VAL A 2 20.65 3.87 18.34
CA VAL A 2 20.87 5.08 17.51
C VAL A 2 20.20 4.99 16.11
N THR A 3 20.47 3.93 15.36
CA THR A 3 19.84 3.71 14.04
C THR A 3 18.32 3.63 14.10
N CYS A 4 17.76 3.11 15.18
CA CYS A 4 16.31 3.02 15.37
C CYS A 4 15.68 4.40 15.54
N SER A 5 16.31 5.24 16.38
CA SER A 5 15.88 6.62 16.60
C SER A 5 16.02 7.47 15.34
N LEU A 6 17.12 7.33 14.59
CA LEU A 6 17.31 8.02 13.30
C LEU A 6 16.24 7.65 12.27
N ARG A 7 15.76 6.41 12.30
CA ARG A 7 14.65 5.93 11.47
C ARG A 7 13.27 6.32 12.00
N GLY A 8 13.16 7.01 13.14
CA GLY A 8 11.87 7.38 13.74
C GLY A 8 11.03 6.19 14.24
N CYS A 9 11.68 5.05 14.49
CA CYS A 9 11.07 3.82 14.95
C CYS A 9 11.00 3.75 16.50
N CYS A 10 10.31 2.72 17.00
CA CYS A 10 10.24 2.42 18.43
C CYS A 10 11.39 1.47 18.83
N TRP A 11 12.09 1.80 19.91
CA TRP A 11 13.16 0.97 20.48
C TRP A 11 12.68 0.29 21.76
N SER A 12 12.66 -1.04 21.77
CA SER A 12 12.27 -1.85 22.94
C SER A 12 13.11 -3.13 22.94
N PRO A 13 14.26 -3.17 23.66
CA PRO A 13 15.07 -4.38 23.73
C PRO A 13 14.30 -5.51 24.42
N GLN A 14 14.43 -6.72 23.90
CA GLN A 14 13.74 -7.91 24.39
C GLN A 14 14.76 -8.99 24.76
N SER A 15 14.41 -9.87 25.70
CA SER A 15 15.24 -11.03 26.05
C SER A 15 15.29 -12.07 24.92
N ASP A 16 14.17 -12.26 24.22
CA ASP A 16 14.10 -13.10 23.02
C ASP A 16 14.65 -12.34 21.81
N THR A 17 15.69 -12.90 21.21
CA THR A 17 16.37 -12.34 20.03
C THR A 17 15.53 -12.43 18.74
N ASN A 18 14.47 -13.24 18.72
CA ASN A 18 13.55 -13.32 17.58
C ASN A 18 12.54 -12.16 17.56
N VAL A 19 12.38 -11.44 18.68
CA VAL A 19 11.49 -10.29 18.75
C VAL A 19 12.25 -9.04 18.32
N PRO A 20 11.78 -8.27 17.32
CA PRO A 20 12.52 -7.12 16.81
C PRO A 20 12.64 -6.03 17.87
N TRP A 21 13.88 -5.72 18.28
CA TRP A 21 14.16 -4.65 19.24
C TRP A 21 13.86 -3.25 18.69
N CYS A 22 13.83 -3.11 17.36
CA CYS A 22 13.46 -1.88 16.67
C CYS A 22 12.33 -2.18 15.68
N PHE A 23 11.18 -1.53 15.87
CA PHE A 23 9.98 -1.78 15.07
C PHE A 23 9.29 -0.48 14.65
N PHE A 24 8.49 -0.56 13.59
CA PHE A 24 7.79 0.60 13.06
C PHE A 24 6.84 1.24 14.08
N SER A 25 6.87 2.56 14.14
CA SER A 25 5.86 3.35 14.83
C SER A 25 4.65 3.60 13.91
N SER A 26 3.50 3.99 14.48
CA SER A 26 2.31 4.41 13.73
C SER A 26 2.51 5.69 12.91
N LYS A 27 3.68 6.35 13.03
CA LYS A 27 4.05 7.53 12.24
C LYS A 27 4.60 7.17 10.85
N HIS A 28 4.92 5.90 10.62
CA HIS A 28 5.35 5.39 9.31
C HIS A 28 4.15 4.92 8.50
N GLY A 29 4.25 5.04 7.18
CA GLY A 29 3.24 4.60 6.24
C GLY A 29 2.57 5.75 5.51
N TYR A 30 1.33 5.52 5.06
CA TYR A 30 0.57 6.45 4.26
C TYR A 30 -0.83 6.61 4.86
N ARG A 31 -1.44 7.76 4.59
CA ARG A 31 -2.85 8.03 4.88
C ARG A 31 -3.61 8.26 3.58
N VAL A 32 -4.89 7.90 3.58
CA VAL A 32 -5.79 8.29 2.48
C VAL A 32 -5.90 9.81 2.45
N GLU A 33 -5.70 10.39 1.27
CA GLU A 33 -5.95 11.80 1.02
C GLU A 33 -7.32 11.96 0.35
N GLY A 34 -8.21 12.69 1.03
CA GLY A 34 -9.59 12.87 0.57
C GLY A 34 -10.43 11.60 0.75
N SER A 35 -11.21 11.25 -0.27
CA SER A 35 -12.13 10.12 -0.26
C SER A 35 -11.80 9.11 -1.37
N LYS A 36 -12.28 7.89 -1.19
CA LYS A 36 -12.25 6.88 -2.25
C LYS A 36 -13.11 7.34 -3.43
N LYS A 37 -12.58 7.21 -4.64
CA LYS A 37 -13.28 7.48 -5.90
C LYS A 37 -13.75 6.15 -6.49
N SER A 38 -15.03 6.03 -6.81
CA SER A 38 -15.57 4.84 -7.47
C SER A 38 -15.07 4.75 -8.91
N THR A 39 -14.77 3.55 -9.38
CA THR A 39 -14.42 3.26 -10.78
C THR A 39 -15.31 2.15 -11.32
N LYS A 40 -15.28 1.91 -12.64
CA LYS A 40 -16.02 0.81 -13.27
C LYS A 40 -15.65 -0.55 -12.67
N ALA A 41 -14.37 -0.77 -12.37
CA ALA A 41 -13.83 -2.03 -11.87
C ALA A 41 -13.81 -2.12 -10.33
N GLY A 42 -13.88 -0.99 -9.62
CA GLY A 42 -13.86 -0.94 -8.16
C GLY A 42 -13.68 0.47 -7.63
N PHE A 43 -12.47 0.80 -7.17
CA PHE A 43 -12.20 2.13 -6.61
C PHE A 43 -10.75 2.55 -6.79
N GLU A 44 -10.52 3.83 -6.59
CA GLU A 44 -9.20 4.46 -6.48
C GLU A 44 -9.12 5.32 -5.22
N ALA A 45 -7.94 5.38 -4.62
CA ALA A 45 -7.66 6.26 -3.51
C ALA A 45 -6.23 6.79 -3.60
N THR A 46 -6.08 8.10 -3.46
CA THR A 46 -4.77 8.74 -3.32
C THR A 46 -4.26 8.52 -1.91
N LEU A 47 -3.02 8.05 -1.77
CA LEU A 47 -2.35 7.86 -0.50
C LEU A 47 -1.18 8.85 -0.40
N LYS A 48 -1.10 9.57 0.72
CA LYS A 48 0.00 10.49 1.03
C LYS A 48 0.87 9.94 2.13
N ARG A 49 2.19 9.96 1.91
CA ARG A 49 3.18 9.50 2.87
C ARG A 49 3.09 10.34 4.14
N LEU A 50 3.11 9.68 5.30
CA LEU A 50 3.21 10.36 6.58
C LEU A 50 4.63 10.95 6.76
N PRO A 51 4.76 12.10 7.43
CA PRO A 51 6.06 12.71 7.66
C PRO A 51 6.89 11.86 8.64
N SER A 52 7.73 11.00 8.08
CA SER A 52 8.62 10.08 8.79
C SER A 52 10.00 10.06 8.12
N PRO A 53 11.10 9.79 8.86
CA PRO A 53 12.43 9.68 8.27
C PRO A 53 12.48 8.66 7.14
N SER A 54 13.34 8.90 6.16
CA SER A 54 13.58 7.91 5.10
C SER A 54 14.37 6.73 5.65
N LEU A 55 13.99 5.51 5.25
CA LEU A 55 14.73 4.31 5.62
C LEU A 55 15.89 4.03 4.66
N PHE A 56 15.61 4.18 3.35
CA PHE A 56 16.52 3.78 2.26
C PHE A 56 16.61 4.82 1.12
N GLY A 57 16.02 6.01 1.30
CA GLY A 57 15.97 7.07 0.28
C GLY A 57 14.82 6.90 -0.73
N ASN A 58 14.66 7.90 -1.60
CA ASN A 58 13.74 7.90 -2.74
C ASN A 58 12.27 7.57 -2.39
N ASP A 59 11.78 8.12 -1.29
CA ASP A 59 10.39 7.97 -0.88
C ASP A 59 9.42 8.64 -1.88
N ILE A 60 8.42 7.89 -2.34
CA ILE A 60 7.38 8.40 -3.22
C ILE A 60 6.27 9.00 -2.36
N HIS A 61 6.12 10.33 -2.38
CA HIS A 61 5.24 11.02 -1.43
C HIS A 61 3.75 10.79 -1.69
N THR A 62 3.38 10.60 -2.95
CA THR A 62 2.01 10.38 -3.39
C THR A 62 1.95 9.08 -4.17
N VAL A 63 1.13 8.13 -3.73
CA VAL A 63 0.89 6.89 -4.47
C VAL A 63 -0.61 6.72 -4.70
N LEU A 64 -0.97 6.04 -5.79
CA LEU A 64 -2.35 5.72 -6.14
C LEU A 64 -2.62 4.25 -5.82
N LEU A 65 -3.58 4.01 -4.93
CA LEU A 65 -4.17 2.70 -4.73
C LEU A 65 -5.33 2.51 -5.71
N THR A 66 -5.25 1.48 -6.54
CA THR A 66 -6.34 1.04 -7.43
C THR A 66 -6.82 -0.33 -6.97
N GLY A 67 -8.11 -0.44 -6.62
CA GLY A 67 -8.78 -1.68 -6.25
C GLY A 67 -9.74 -2.15 -7.35
N GLU A 68 -9.65 -3.43 -7.71
CA GLU A 68 -10.43 -4.09 -8.76
C GLU A 68 -11.19 -5.31 -8.17
N TYR A 69 -12.52 -5.29 -8.26
CA TYR A 69 -13.38 -6.42 -7.91
C TYR A 69 -13.50 -7.35 -9.12
N GLN A 70 -12.46 -8.14 -9.38
CA GLN A 70 -12.35 -8.90 -10.63
C GLN A 70 -13.36 -10.06 -10.73
N THR A 71 -13.55 -10.81 -9.64
CA THR A 71 -14.53 -11.90 -9.55
C THR A 71 -15.12 -11.97 -8.13
N PRO A 72 -16.19 -12.77 -7.89
CA PRO A 72 -16.71 -13.02 -6.54
C PRO A 72 -15.67 -13.54 -5.54
N ASN A 73 -14.59 -14.16 -6.03
CA ASN A 73 -13.54 -14.79 -5.22
C ASN A 73 -12.14 -14.19 -5.46
N ARG A 74 -12.03 -13.13 -6.26
CA ARG A 74 -10.74 -12.53 -6.60
C ARG A 74 -10.82 -11.00 -6.54
N PHE A 75 -10.17 -10.46 -5.52
CA PHE A 75 -9.84 -9.06 -5.44
C PHE A 75 -8.42 -8.83 -5.96
N ARG A 76 -8.19 -7.73 -6.67
CA ARG A 76 -6.85 -7.27 -7.00
C ARG A 76 -6.71 -5.83 -6.55
N PHE A 77 -5.56 -5.48 -6.00
CA PHE A 77 -5.18 -4.10 -5.83
C PHE A 77 -3.76 -3.87 -6.30
N LYS A 78 -3.45 -2.64 -6.69
CA LYS A 78 -2.08 -2.20 -6.94
C LYS A 78 -1.86 -0.82 -6.32
N ILE A 79 -0.63 -0.59 -5.87
CA ILE A 79 -0.16 0.72 -5.43
C ILE A 79 0.87 1.17 -6.44
N THR A 80 0.62 2.32 -7.07
CA THR A 80 1.43 2.83 -8.18
C THR A 80 1.85 4.26 -7.92
N ASP A 81 2.93 4.69 -8.56
CA ASP A 81 3.29 6.10 -8.62
C ASP A 81 2.47 6.73 -9.76
N PRO A 82 1.61 7.73 -9.46
CA PRO A 82 0.76 8.35 -10.48
C PRO A 82 1.52 9.31 -11.40
N GLU A 83 2.71 9.78 -11.02
CA GLU A 83 3.51 10.75 -11.78
C GLU A 83 4.56 10.05 -12.65
N THR A 84 5.10 8.93 -12.17
CA THR A 84 6.15 8.19 -12.88
C THR A 84 5.74 6.75 -13.11
N GLN A 85 5.66 6.34 -14.38
CA GLN A 85 5.42 4.93 -14.72
C GLN A 85 6.58 4.06 -14.24
N ARG A 86 6.29 3.15 -13.30
CA ARG A 86 7.26 2.17 -12.79
C ARG A 86 7.15 0.87 -13.56
N PHE A 87 8.18 0.03 -13.44
CA PHE A 87 8.18 -1.30 -14.02
C PHE A 87 6.98 -2.12 -13.51
N GLU A 88 6.16 -2.60 -14.44
CA GLU A 88 5.15 -3.64 -14.19
C GLU A 88 5.61 -4.93 -14.89
N VAL A 89 5.44 -6.08 -14.25
CA VAL A 89 5.87 -7.37 -14.80
C VAL A 89 5.11 -7.66 -16.11
N PRO A 90 5.78 -7.86 -17.25
CA PRO A 90 5.14 -8.17 -18.53
C PRO A 90 4.70 -9.64 -18.56
N HIS A 91 3.65 -9.97 -17.82
CA HIS A 91 3.18 -11.34 -17.66
C HIS A 91 2.43 -11.84 -18.90
N GLU A 92 2.76 -13.04 -19.38
CA GLU A 92 2.18 -13.61 -20.60
C GLU A 92 0.68 -13.93 -20.46
N HIS A 93 0.28 -14.54 -19.33
CA HIS A 93 -1.12 -14.95 -19.08
C HIS A 93 -1.98 -13.95 -18.28
N VAL A 94 -1.40 -13.22 -17.32
CA VAL A 94 -2.17 -12.25 -16.51
C VAL A 94 -2.39 -10.98 -17.35
N LYS A 95 -3.63 -10.74 -17.74
CA LYS A 95 -4.02 -9.56 -18.53
C LYS A 95 -4.57 -8.44 -17.64
N ALA A 96 -4.49 -7.20 -18.14
CA ALA A 96 -5.16 -6.06 -17.52
C ALA A 96 -6.67 -6.29 -17.47
N PHE A 97 -7.30 -5.92 -16.35
CA PHE A 97 -8.73 -6.09 -16.17
C PHE A 97 -9.49 -4.91 -16.79
N THR A 98 -10.36 -5.19 -17.76
CA THR A 98 -11.18 -4.18 -18.47
C THR A 98 -12.69 -4.31 -18.18
N GLY A 99 -13.04 -5.26 -17.31
CA GLY A 99 -14.41 -5.54 -16.89
C GLY A 99 -14.98 -4.55 -15.89
N SER A 100 -16.26 -4.72 -15.57
CA SER A 100 -16.90 -4.05 -14.44
C SER A 100 -16.68 -4.83 -13.14
N ALA A 101 -16.84 -4.16 -12.01
CA ALA A 101 -16.82 -4.79 -10.69
C ALA A 101 -17.80 -5.99 -10.64
N ALA A 102 -17.33 -7.13 -10.15
CA ALA A 102 -18.14 -8.31 -9.95
C ALA A 102 -19.22 -8.09 -8.88
N SER A 103 -20.39 -8.73 -9.06
CA SER A 103 -21.46 -8.80 -8.07
C SER A 103 -21.28 -10.02 -7.15
N ASN A 104 -22.07 -10.08 -6.06
CA ASN A 104 -22.10 -11.22 -5.13
C ASN A 104 -20.73 -11.63 -4.59
N LEU A 105 -19.97 -10.65 -4.10
CA LEU A 105 -18.62 -10.87 -3.59
C LEU A 105 -18.64 -11.72 -2.31
N ASN A 106 -17.70 -12.66 -2.21
CA ASN A 106 -17.47 -13.48 -1.01
C ASN A 106 -16.47 -12.82 -0.04
N TYR A 107 -16.18 -11.54 -0.24
CA TYR A 107 -15.24 -10.76 0.56
C TYR A 107 -15.71 -9.31 0.68
N LYS A 108 -15.19 -8.61 1.69
CA LYS A 108 -15.42 -7.18 1.91
C LYS A 108 -14.07 -6.47 2.05
N VAL A 109 -13.90 -5.37 1.33
CA VAL A 109 -12.70 -4.53 1.41
C VAL A 109 -13.03 -3.28 2.23
N THR A 110 -12.20 -3.01 3.24
CA THR A 110 -12.24 -1.80 4.05
C THR A 110 -10.95 -1.02 3.86
N LEU A 111 -11.08 0.28 3.60
CA LEU A 111 -9.98 1.23 3.49
C LEU A 111 -9.94 2.12 4.72
#